data_AF-A0A0A0DQP4-F1
#
_entry.id   AF-A0A0A0DQP4-F1
#
_cell.length_a   1.000
_cell.length_b   1.000
_cell.length_c   1.000
_cell.angle_alpha   90.00
_cell.angle_beta   90.00
_cell.angle_gamma   90.00
#
_symmetry.space_group_name_H-M   'P 1'
#
loop_
_entity.id
_entity.type
_entity.pdbx_description
1 polymer ?
#
loop_
_entity_poly.entity_id
_entity_poly.type
_entity_poly.pdbx_seq_one_letter_code
_entity_poly.pdbx_strand_id
1 'polypeptide(L)'
;MRSKAQGRLPRLSCHLSNLGNADAINPPGAKVRLAELWPMTINPVFMLGALSLNGRQFLTLISQNDEIPPEAVAAFQAKLDRQFHSLMQAC
;
A
#
# COMPACT_ATOMS: atom_id res chain seq x y z
N MET A 1 12.90 -6.44 -20.32
CA MET A 1 13.37 -7.33 -19.23
C MET A 1 12.28 -8.34 -18.92
N ARG A 2 12.60 -9.63 -18.73
CA ARG A 2 11.63 -10.64 -18.26
C ARG A 2 11.63 -10.63 -16.73
N SER A 3 10.45 -10.49 -16.12
CA SER A 3 10.27 -10.51 -14.66
C SER A 3 10.83 -11.80 -14.05
N LYS A 4 11.52 -11.69 -12.91
CA LYS A 4 12.10 -12.85 -12.19
C LYS A 4 11.04 -13.85 -11.70
N ALA A 5 9.77 -13.43 -11.63
CA ALA A 5 8.64 -14.23 -11.16
C ALA A 5 7.90 -14.99 -12.29
N GLN A 6 8.26 -14.78 -13.55
CA GLN A 6 7.51 -15.29 -14.69
C GLN A 6 7.52 -16.83 -14.72
N GLY A 7 6.37 -17.44 -14.39
CA GLY A 7 6.12 -18.89 -14.49
C GLY A 7 6.47 -19.74 -13.27
N ARG A 8 6.79 -19.14 -12.11
CA ARG A 8 7.26 -19.90 -10.91
C ARG A 8 6.31 -19.91 -9.71
N LEU A 9 5.36 -18.97 -9.62
CA LEU A 9 4.44 -18.86 -8.49
C LEU A 9 3.00 -18.66 -9.00
N PRO A 10 1.97 -19.00 -8.20
CA PRO A 10 0.61 -18.57 -8.48
C PRO A 10 0.62 -17.06 -8.72
N ARG A 11 -0.23 -16.58 -9.63
CA ARG A 11 -0.32 -15.15 -9.94
C ARG A 11 -0.92 -14.42 -8.74
N LEU A 12 -0.10 -14.11 -7.74
CA LEU A 12 -0.45 -13.31 -6.57
C LEU A 12 -0.88 -11.94 -7.09
N SER A 13 -2.15 -11.61 -6.88
CA SER A 13 -2.73 -10.38 -7.40
C SER A 13 -2.27 -9.16 -6.59
N CYS A 14 -2.13 -9.30 -5.27
CA CYS A 14 -1.73 -8.24 -4.34
C CYS A 14 -1.39 -8.82 -2.95
N HIS A 15 -0.41 -8.25 -2.26
CA HIS A 15 -0.21 -8.44 -0.81
C HIS A 15 -0.81 -7.27 -0.03
N LEU A 16 -1.26 -7.52 1.19
CA LEU A 16 -1.63 -6.48 2.15
C LEU A 16 -0.77 -6.65 3.40
N SER A 17 -0.17 -5.57 3.86
CA SER A 17 0.47 -5.49 5.17
C SER A 17 -0.13 -4.32 5.95
N ASN A 18 -0.51 -4.60 7.19
CA ASN A 18 -1.03 -3.59 8.10
C ASN A 18 -0.06 -3.47 9.27
N LEU A 19 0.54 -2.28 9.42
CA LEU A 19 1.48 -1.94 10.48
C LEU A 19 0.77 -1.51 11.76
N GLY A 20 -0.56 -1.37 11.73
CA GLY A 20 -1.36 -0.96 12.88
C GLY A 20 -1.12 0.49 13.27
N ASN A 21 -1.14 0.75 14.58
CA ASN A 21 -0.91 2.08 15.11
C ASN A 21 0.59 2.41 15.17
N ALA A 22 1.01 3.40 14.37
CA ALA A 22 2.36 3.91 14.30
C ALA A 22 2.64 5.08 15.27
N ASP A 23 1.70 5.45 16.14
CA ASP A 23 1.88 6.57 17.09
C ASP A 23 3.07 6.39 18.03
N ALA A 24 3.50 5.15 18.27
CA ALA A 24 4.68 4.84 19.06
C ALA A 24 5.98 5.44 18.47
N ILE A 25 6.02 5.80 17.17
CA ILE A 25 7.13 6.54 16.56
C ILE A 25 7.31 7.93 17.19
N ASN A 26 6.24 8.52 17.74
CA ASN A 26 6.26 9.82 18.39
C ASN A 26 6.33 9.63 19.92
N PRO A 27 7.53 9.53 20.53
CA PRO A 27 7.63 9.30 21.96
C PRO A 27 7.02 10.45 22.78
N PRO A 28 6.62 10.20 24.03
CA PRO A 28 6.13 11.24 24.93
C PRO A 28 7.16 12.39 25.05
N GLY A 29 6.70 13.63 24.94
CA GLY A 29 7.56 14.81 25.03
C GLY A 29 8.44 15.09 23.79
N ALA A 30 8.22 14.38 22.67
CA ALA A 30 8.92 14.67 21.43
C ALA A 30 8.69 16.12 20.97
N LYS A 31 9.78 16.87 20.80
CA LYS A 31 9.76 18.26 20.28
C LYS A 31 9.50 18.34 18.78
N VAL A 32 9.75 17.23 18.07
CA VAL A 32 9.49 17.04 16.65
C VAL A 32 8.64 15.79 16.52
N ARG A 33 7.59 15.85 15.70
CA ARG A 33 6.67 14.74 15.49
C ARG A 33 6.58 14.40 14.02
N LEU A 34 6.55 13.10 13.72
CA LEU A 34 6.22 12.62 12.38
C LEU A 34 4.73 12.88 12.14
N ALA A 35 4.42 13.71 11.15
CA ALA A 35 3.05 14.09 10.82
C ALA A 35 2.37 13.09 9.87
N GLU A 36 3.13 12.58 8.90
CA GLU A 36 2.65 11.72 7.82
C GLU A 36 3.69 10.63 7.53
N LEU A 37 3.23 9.44 7.14
CA LEU A 37 4.08 8.30 6.82
C LEU A 37 3.40 7.44 5.74
N TRP A 38 4.05 7.32 4.59
CA TRP A 38 3.67 6.39 3.53
C TRP A 38 4.55 5.15 3.61
N PRO A 39 4.04 4.01 4.09
CA PRO A 39 4.84 2.79 4.18
C PRO A 39 5.20 2.30 2.77
N MET A 40 6.46 1.91 2.58
CA MET A 40 6.91 1.27 1.35
C MET A 40 7.92 0.16 1.65
N THR A 41 7.95 -0.84 0.77
CA THR A 41 8.97 -1.89 0.75
C THR A 41 9.13 -2.40 -0.68
N ILE A 42 10.26 -3.07 -0.96
CA ILE A 42 10.50 -3.70 -2.25
C ILE A 42 9.66 -4.98 -2.31
N ASN A 43 8.83 -5.11 -3.35
CA ASN A 43 7.99 -6.29 -3.55
C ASN A 43 7.80 -6.55 -5.06
N PRO A 44 8.01 -7.79 -5.55
CA PRO A 44 7.86 -8.10 -6.97
C PRO A 44 6.41 -8.13 -7.48
N VAL A 45 5.42 -7.91 -6.60
CA VAL A 45 3.99 -7.84 -6.93
C VAL A 45 3.36 -6.60 -6.29
N PHE A 46 2.10 -6.28 -6.62
CA PHE A 46 1.38 -5.20 -5.94
C PHE A 46 1.34 -5.42 -4.43
N MET A 47 1.53 -4.34 -3.68
CA MET A 47 1.37 -4.37 -2.23
C MET A 47 0.57 -3.18 -1.75
N LEU A 48 -0.35 -3.43 -0.83
CA LEU A 48 -1.04 -2.41 -0.05
C LEU A 48 -0.37 -2.34 1.33
N GLY A 49 0.07 -1.16 1.71
CA GLY A 49 0.55 -0.85 3.05
C GLY A 49 -0.47 -0.01 3.80
N ALA A 50 -0.88 -0.44 4.99
CA ALA A 50 -1.81 0.28 5.85
C ALA A 50 -1.16 0.61 7.20
N LEU A 51 -1.41 1.82 7.71
CA LEU A 51 -1.06 2.22 9.07
C LEU A 51 -1.94 3.37 9.54
N SER A 52 -2.05 3.55 10.86
CA SER A 52 -2.59 4.77 11.44
C SER A 52 -1.49 5.60 12.11
N LEU A 53 -1.52 6.92 11.94
CA LEU A 53 -0.60 7.85 12.58
C LEU A 53 -1.32 9.17 12.89
N ASN A 54 -1.21 9.66 14.11
CA ASN A 54 -1.85 10.88 14.61
C ASN A 54 -3.37 10.92 14.33
N GLY A 55 -4.06 9.80 14.54
CA GLY A 55 -5.49 9.66 14.27
C GLY A 55 -5.90 9.62 12.80
N ARG A 56 -4.94 9.61 11.86
CA ARG A 56 -5.20 9.48 10.42
C ARG A 56 -4.86 8.07 9.95
N GLN A 57 -5.69 7.51 9.06
CA GLN A 57 -5.42 6.25 8.37
C GLN A 57 -4.72 6.53 7.05
N PHE A 58 -3.65 5.78 6.78
CA PHE A 58 -2.90 5.82 5.54
C PHE A 58 -3.01 4.46 4.86
N LEU A 59 -3.37 4.47 3.57
CA LEU A 59 -3.35 3.30 2.71
C LEU A 59 -2.52 3.65 1.47
N THR A 60 -1.45 2.89 1.23
CA THR A 60 -0.49 3.13 0.16
C THR A 60 -0.45 1.95 -0.79
N LEU A 61 -0.57 2.21 -2.10
CA LEU A 61 -0.28 1.24 -3.15
C LEU A 61 1.22 1.30 -3.48
N ILE A 62 1.89 0.17 -3.38
CA ILE A 62 3.33 0.01 -3.59
C ILE A 62 3.53 -0.88 -4.82
N SER A 63 4.34 -0.42 -5.76
CA SER A 63 4.69 -1.11 -7.00
C SER A 63 6.14 -0.86 -7.37
N GLN A 64 6.80 -1.85 -7.98
CA GLN A 64 8.17 -1.73 -8.46
C GLN A 64 8.17 -1.36 -9.96
N ASN A 65 8.80 -0.24 -10.31
CA ASN A 65 8.73 0.34 -11.66
C ASN A 65 9.29 -0.57 -12.78
N ASP A 66 10.24 -1.46 -12.46
CA ASP A 66 10.88 -2.39 -13.38
C ASP A 66 10.15 -3.75 -13.48
N GLU A 67 9.23 -4.05 -12.57
CA GLU A 67 8.45 -5.29 -12.55
C GLU A 67 6.99 -5.06 -12.97
N ILE A 68 6.43 -3.87 -12.70
CA ILE A 68 5.02 -3.55 -12.93
C ILE A 68 4.90 -2.35 -13.87
N PRO A 69 4.28 -2.53 -15.05
CA PRO A 69 4.04 -1.42 -15.98
C PRO A 69 3.14 -0.32 -15.38
N PRO A 70 3.39 0.97 -15.64
CA PRO A 70 2.60 2.07 -15.10
C PRO A 70 1.09 1.96 -15.39
N GLU A 71 0.71 1.47 -16.56
CA GLU A 71 -0.68 1.26 -16.94
C GLU A 71 -1.38 0.19 -16.08
N ALA A 72 -0.64 -0.83 -15.63
CA ALA A 72 -1.15 -1.84 -14.73
C ALA A 72 -1.39 -1.26 -13.33
N VAL A 73 -0.53 -0.34 -12.88
CA VAL A 73 -0.70 0.39 -11.60
C VAL A 73 -1.97 1.24 -11.64
N ALA A 74 -2.14 2.04 -12.69
CA ALA A 74 -3.32 2.89 -12.86
C ALA A 74 -4.62 2.07 -12.93
N ALA A 75 -4.61 0.95 -13.66
CA ALA A 75 -5.76 0.05 -13.77
C ALA A 75 -6.11 -0.60 -12.42
N PHE A 76 -5.09 -0.99 -11.63
CA PHE A 76 -5.29 -1.54 -10.29
C PHE A 76 -5.91 -0.50 -9.36
N GLN A 77 -5.35 0.72 -9.31
CA GLN A 77 -5.86 1.81 -8.49
C GLN A 77 -7.33 2.13 -8.83
N ALA A 78 -7.65 2.29 -10.11
CA ALA A 78 -9.02 2.56 -10.53
C ALA A 78 -10.01 1.44 -10.15
N LYS A 79 -9.56 0.18 -10.15
CA LYS A 79 -10.38 -0.96 -9.70
C LYS A 79 -10.59 -0.91 -8.19
N LEU A 80 -9.54 -0.64 -7.41
CA LEU A 80 -9.62 -0.53 -5.96
C LEU A 80 -10.57 0.59 -5.54
N ASP A 81 -10.44 1.76 -6.15
CA ASP A 81 -11.30 2.92 -5.88
C ASP A 81 -12.78 2.61 -6.15
N ARG A 82 -13.09 1.92 -7.25
CA ARG A 82 -14.47 1.47 -7.54
C ARG A 82 -15.01 0.53 -6.47
N GLN A 83 -14.18 -0.40 -5.98
CA GLN A 83 -14.58 -1.33 -4.94
C GLN A 83 -14.85 -0.62 -3.61
N PHE A 84 -13.98 0.31 -3.20
CA PHE A 84 -14.21 1.12 -2.00
C PHE A 84 -15.46 1.99 -2.13
N HIS A 85 -15.64 2.65 -3.26
CA HIS A 85 -16.84 3.46 -3.49
C HIS A 85 -18.12 2.61 -3.38
N SER A 86 -18.13 1.42 -3.98
CA SER A 86 -19.27 0.50 -3.87
C SER A 86 -19.55 0.06 -2.43
N LEU A 87 -18.50 -0.18 -1.62
CA LEU A 87 -18.65 -0.55 -0.22
C LEU A 87 -19.20 0.61 0.62
N MET A 88 -18.73 1.83 0.36
CA MET A 88 -19.23 3.03 1.05
C MET A 88 -20.70 3.30 0.77
N GLN A 89 -21.20 2.96 -0.42
CA GLN A 89 -22.62 3.11 -0.78
C GLN A 89 -23.51 2.00 -0.21
N ALA A 90 -22.93 0.88 0.21
CA ALA A 90 -23.66 -0.23 0.81
C ALA A 90 -23.81 -0.11 2.34
N CYS A 91 -23.19 0.92 2.93
CA CYS A 91 -23.27 1.30 4.34
C CYS A 91 -24.27 2.45 4.53
#